data_AF-A0A7K0CB96-F1
#
_entry.id   AF-A0A7K0CB96-F1
#
_cell.length_a   1.000
_cell.length_b   1.000
_cell.length_c   1.000
_cell.angle_alpha   90.00
_cell.angle_beta   90.00
_cell.angle_gamma   90.00
#
_symmetry.space_group_name_H-M   'P 1'
#
loop_
_entity.id
_entity.type
_entity.pdbx_description
1 polymer ?
#
loop_
_entity_poly.entity_id
_entity_poly.type
_entity_poly.pdbx_seq_one_letter_code
_entity_poly.pdbx_strand_id
1 'polypeptide(L)'
;MGDLREGARIGTWAVAGVIGLAVLYLIGVFAFGGAAWITAPFRGETEERENTVGSGAFRQSTYEEFFDLCEAVQNAEGTIRVLQDERKSATETRRSQIDQSITALKATRIESVNEYNAKAAQEHRKPFQDKHLPYRLDAGADKTTCEN
;
A
#
# COMPACT_ATOMS: atom_id res chain seq x y z
N MET A 1 46.36 -62.23 -17.27
CA MET A 1 45.22 -61.34 -17.59
C MET A 1 44.36 -61.07 -16.34
N GLY A 2 44.96 -60.56 -15.26
CA GLY A 2 44.29 -60.35 -13.96
C GLY A 2 44.12 -58.88 -13.57
N ASP A 3 45.12 -58.04 -13.84
CA ASP A 3 45.19 -56.68 -13.26
C ASP A 3 44.27 -55.63 -13.91
N LEU A 4 43.86 -55.82 -15.17
CA LEU A 4 43.04 -54.82 -15.89
C LEU A 4 41.60 -54.73 -15.39
N ARG A 5 41.07 -55.80 -14.76
CA ARG A 5 39.69 -55.82 -14.25
C ARG A 5 39.55 -55.15 -12.89
N GLU A 6 40.64 -55.03 -12.14
CA GLU A 6 40.64 -54.47 -10.78
C GLU A 6 40.73 -52.93 -10.81
N GLY A 7 41.59 -52.38 -11.69
CA GLY A 7 41.67 -50.93 -11.91
C GLY A 7 40.40 -50.32 -12.51
N ALA A 8 39.69 -51.05 -13.38
CA ALA A 8 38.43 -50.58 -13.95
C ALA A 8 37.30 -50.47 -12.92
N ARG A 9 37.27 -51.37 -11.93
CA ARG A 9 36.32 -51.33 -10.81
C ARG A 9 36.61 -50.14 -9.89
N ILE A 10 37.87 -49.94 -9.50
CA ILE A 10 38.26 -48.81 -8.64
C ILE A 10 37.94 -47.46 -9.30
N GLY A 11 38.17 -47.34 -10.61
CA GLY A 11 37.81 -46.14 -11.38
C GLY A 11 36.30 -45.88 -11.44
N THR A 12 35.47 -46.92 -11.56
CA THR A 12 34.00 -46.76 -11.55
C THR A 12 33.47 -46.38 -10.18
N TRP A 13 34.02 -46.94 -9.10
CA TRP A 13 33.66 -46.56 -7.73
C TRP A 13 34.05 -45.11 -7.40
N ALA A 14 35.21 -44.66 -7.88
CA ALA A 14 35.65 -43.26 -7.72
C ALA A 14 34.72 -42.29 -8.46
N VAL A 15 34.37 -42.59 -9.71
CA VAL A 15 33.43 -41.76 -10.49
C VAL A 15 32.03 -41.75 -9.86
N ALA A 16 31.53 -42.90 -9.40
CA ALA A 16 30.24 -42.97 -8.69
C ALA A 16 30.26 -42.16 -7.39
N GLY A 17 31.36 -42.18 -6.64
CA GLY A 17 31.53 -41.37 -5.42
C GLY A 17 31.50 -39.87 -5.69
N VAL A 18 32.18 -39.40 -6.75
CA VAL A 18 32.18 -37.98 -7.15
C VAL A 18 30.78 -37.53 -7.58
N ILE A 19 30.07 -38.36 -8.37
CA ILE A 19 28.70 -38.06 -8.79
C ILE A 19 27.77 -38.00 -7.57
N GLY A 20 27.90 -38.96 -6.64
CA GLY A 20 27.11 -38.96 -5.40
C GLY A 20 27.32 -37.70 -4.56
N LEU A 21 28.58 -37.25 -4.41
CA LEU A 21 28.92 -36.01 -3.71
C LEU A 21 28.35 -34.77 -4.41
N ALA A 22 28.40 -34.71 -5.74
CA ALA A 22 27.82 -33.61 -6.50
C ALA A 22 26.30 -33.53 -6.34
N VAL A 23 25.61 -34.67 -6.33
CA VAL A 23 24.16 -34.72 -6.09
C VAL A 23 23.83 -34.27 -4.67
N LEU A 24 24.56 -34.74 -3.66
CA LEU A 24 24.35 -34.32 -2.27
C LEU A 24 24.62 -32.82 -2.08
N TYR A 25 25.62 -32.26 -2.77
CA TYR A 25 25.87 -30.82 -2.76
C TYR A 25 24.70 -30.03 -3.35
N LEU A 26 24.15 -30.46 -4.49
CA LEU A 26 22.97 -29.82 -5.09
C LEU A 26 21.74 -29.87 -4.18
N ILE A 27 21.51 -31.00 -3.51
CA ILE A 27 20.44 -31.16 -2.52
C ILE A 27 20.68 -30.23 -1.33
N GLY A 28 21.92 -30.15 -0.83
CA GLY A 28 22.29 -29.27 0.27
C GLY A 28 22.05 -27.79 -0.06
N VAL A 29 22.43 -27.34 -1.27
CA VAL A 29 22.17 -25.97 -1.74
C VAL A 29 20.66 -25.69 -1.82
N PHE A 30 19.85 -26.64 -2.31
CA PHE A 30 18.39 -26.45 -2.36
C PHE A 30 17.75 -26.46 -0.97
N ALA A 31 18.18 -27.35 -0.07
CA ALA A 31 17.59 -27.53 1.26
C ALA A 31 17.98 -26.44 2.26
N PHE A 32 19.20 -25.88 2.18
CA PHE A 32 19.73 -24.94 3.16
C PHE A 32 19.74 -23.46 2.70
N GLY A 33 19.02 -23.09 1.64
CA GLY A 33 18.70 -21.70 1.34
C GLY A 33 19.12 -21.14 -0.03
N GLY A 34 19.74 -21.94 -0.91
CA GLY A 34 20.05 -21.50 -2.28
C GLY A 34 18.80 -21.24 -3.13
N ALA A 35 17.72 -21.98 -2.88
CA ALA A 35 16.42 -21.74 -3.52
C ALA A 35 15.77 -20.43 -3.03
N ALA A 36 16.09 -19.97 -1.83
CA ALA A 36 15.52 -18.73 -1.29
C ALA A 36 16.01 -17.50 -2.06
N TRP A 37 17.25 -17.47 -2.54
CA TRP A 37 17.75 -16.34 -3.35
C TRP A 37 17.10 -16.27 -4.75
N ILE A 38 16.77 -17.42 -5.34
CA ILE A 38 16.16 -17.51 -6.68
C ILE A 38 14.63 -17.28 -6.59
N THR A 39 14.00 -17.73 -5.50
CA THR A 39 12.56 -17.56 -5.28
C THR A 39 12.21 -16.28 -4.50
N ALA A 40 13.19 -15.59 -3.89
CA ALA A 40 13.02 -14.29 -3.24
C ALA A 40 12.30 -13.25 -4.11
N PRO A 41 12.67 -13.02 -5.39
CA PRO A 41 11.95 -12.03 -6.20
C PRO A 41 10.49 -12.42 -6.43
N PHE A 42 10.20 -13.69 -6.73
CA PHE A 42 8.83 -14.17 -6.93
C PHE A 42 8.00 -14.17 -5.65
N ARG A 43 8.61 -14.56 -4.52
CA ARG A 43 7.95 -14.58 -3.21
C ARG A 43 7.71 -13.15 -2.72
N GLY A 44 8.66 -12.24 -2.91
CA GLY A 44 8.53 -10.81 -2.59
C GLY A 44 7.43 -10.14 -3.41
N GLU A 45 7.40 -10.35 -4.73
CA GLU A 45 6.31 -9.83 -5.59
C GLU A 45 4.95 -10.43 -5.23
N THR A 46 4.90 -11.71 -4.86
CA THR A 46 3.65 -12.37 -4.43
C THR A 46 3.17 -11.81 -3.09
N GLU A 47 4.08 -11.63 -2.13
CA GLU A 47 3.79 -11.09 -0.81
C GLU A 47 3.41 -9.61 -0.88
N GLU A 48 4.07 -8.79 -1.72
CA GLU A 48 3.63 -7.44 -2.03
C GLU A 48 2.23 -7.42 -2.64
N ARG A 49 1.97 -8.26 -3.65
CA ARG A 49 0.66 -8.31 -4.32
C ARG A 49 -0.45 -8.83 -3.40
N GLU A 50 -0.15 -9.78 -2.52
CA GLU A 50 -1.07 -10.30 -1.52
C GLU A 50 -1.38 -9.22 -0.46
N ASN A 51 -0.37 -8.47 -0.03
CA ASN A 51 -0.54 -7.37 0.93
C ASN A 51 -1.16 -6.09 0.34
N THR A 52 -1.06 -5.85 -0.97
CA THR A 52 -1.52 -4.58 -1.60
C THR A 52 -2.69 -4.71 -2.59
N VAL A 53 -2.99 -5.90 -3.11
CA VAL A 53 -4.04 -6.08 -4.14
C VAL A 53 -4.99 -7.24 -3.79
N GLY A 54 -4.49 -8.27 -3.11
CA GLY A 54 -5.20 -9.52 -2.82
C GLY A 54 -5.90 -9.59 -1.47
N SER A 55 -5.34 -9.00 -0.41
CA SER A 55 -5.85 -9.18 0.95
C SER A 55 -7.12 -8.36 1.21
N GLY A 56 -8.15 -9.00 1.77
CA GLY A 56 -9.36 -8.30 2.21
C GLY A 56 -9.07 -7.20 3.25
N ALA A 57 -8.02 -7.38 4.06
CA ALA A 57 -7.56 -6.39 5.03
C ALA A 57 -7.07 -5.10 4.36
N PHE A 58 -6.29 -5.18 3.27
CA PHE A 58 -5.87 -4.00 2.53
C PHE A 58 -7.05 -3.27 1.87
N ARG A 59 -8.03 -4.02 1.38
CA ARG A 59 -9.26 -3.42 0.82
C ARG A 59 -10.00 -2.64 1.89
N GLN A 60 -10.24 -3.29 3.03
CA GLN A 60 -10.95 -2.68 4.16
C GLN A 60 -10.21 -1.44 4.68
N SER A 61 -8.90 -1.53 4.90
CA SER A 61 -8.11 -0.38 5.37
C SER A 61 -8.12 0.77 4.36
N THR A 62 -8.10 0.46 3.06
CA THR A 62 -8.17 1.49 2.01
C THR A 62 -9.55 2.16 1.96
N TYR A 63 -10.62 1.39 2.15
CA TYR A 63 -11.98 1.94 2.27
C TYR A 63 -12.14 2.86 3.47
N GLU A 64 -11.70 2.40 4.65
CA GLU A 64 -11.72 3.19 5.89
C GLU A 64 -10.91 4.48 5.71
N GLU A 65 -9.72 4.41 5.10
CA GLU A 65 -8.86 5.58 4.87
C GLU A 65 -9.51 6.62 3.93
N PHE A 66 -10.16 6.19 2.84
CA PHE A 66 -10.87 7.13 1.97
C PHE A 66 -12.13 7.72 2.63
N PHE A 67 -12.82 6.93 3.45
CA PHE A 67 -13.97 7.40 4.22
C PHE A 67 -13.55 8.45 5.25
N ASP A 68 -12.49 8.19 6.02
CA ASP A 68 -11.95 9.12 7.02
C ASP A 68 -11.53 10.46 6.39
N LEU A 69 -10.89 10.43 5.23
CA LEU A 69 -10.51 11.65 4.49
C LEU A 69 -11.74 12.44 4.03
N CYS A 70 -12.78 11.75 3.59
CA CYS A 70 -14.04 12.36 3.21
C CYS A 70 -14.76 12.97 4.42
N GLU A 71 -14.83 12.26 5.54
CA GLU A 71 -15.41 12.75 6.79
C GLU A 71 -14.65 13.98 7.31
N ALA A 72 -13.31 13.97 7.26
CA ALA A 72 -12.49 15.11 7.65
C ALA A 72 -12.81 16.37 6.84
N VAL A 73 -12.99 16.23 5.52
CA VAL A 73 -13.41 17.34 4.64
C VAL A 73 -14.80 17.86 5.04
N GLN A 74 -15.78 16.97 5.25
CA GLN A 74 -17.14 17.39 5.63
C GLN A 74 -17.19 18.03 7.02
N ASN A 75 -16.41 17.53 7.98
CA ASN A 75 -16.30 18.11 9.32
C ASN A 75 -15.69 19.51 9.29
N ALA A 76 -14.67 19.72 8.45
CA ALA A 76 -14.09 21.04 8.22
C ALA A 76 -15.12 22.01 7.61
N GLU A 77 -15.89 21.56 6.60
CA GLU A 77 -16.96 22.35 5.98
C GLU A 77 -18.10 22.69 6.95
N GLY A 78 -18.52 21.72 7.76
CA GLY A 78 -19.53 21.92 8.81
C GLY A 78 -19.09 22.98 9.82
N THR A 79 -17.84 22.89 10.27
CA THR A 79 -17.26 23.88 11.19
C THR A 79 -17.14 25.26 10.53
N ILE A 80 -16.74 25.33 9.26
CA ILE A 80 -16.70 26.59 8.50
C ILE A 80 -18.10 27.22 8.44
N ARG A 81 -19.17 26.46 8.18
CA ARG A 81 -20.55 26.99 8.17
C ARG A 81 -20.97 27.54 9.53
N VAL A 82 -20.72 26.79 10.61
CA VAL A 82 -21.04 27.24 11.98
C VAL A 82 -20.32 28.55 12.30
N LEU A 83 -19.03 28.64 11.98
CA LEU A 83 -18.25 29.86 12.18
C LEU A 83 -18.72 31.03 11.30
N GLN A 84 -19.12 30.77 10.06
CA GLN A 84 -19.71 31.79 9.18
C GLN A 84 -21.04 32.31 9.71
N ASP A 85 -21.86 31.45 10.33
CA ASP A 85 -23.10 31.88 10.97
C ASP A 85 -22.83 32.67 12.25
N GLU A 86 -21.87 32.25 13.08
CA GLU A 86 -21.41 33.01 14.25
C GLU A 86 -20.90 34.41 13.85
N ARG A 87 -20.16 34.50 12.74
CA ARG A 87 -19.61 35.76 12.21
C ARG A 87 -20.68 36.83 11.97
N LYS A 88 -21.89 36.43 11.57
CA LYS A 88 -22.99 37.36 11.23
C LYS A 88 -23.44 38.17 12.44
N SER A 89 -23.46 37.57 13.62
CA SER A 89 -23.88 38.21 14.88
C SER A 89 -22.73 38.58 15.82
N ALA A 90 -21.49 38.18 15.49
CA ALA A 90 -20.30 38.46 16.28
C ALA A 90 -19.87 39.93 16.27
N THR A 91 -19.18 40.34 17.34
CA THR A 91 -18.48 41.63 17.46
C THR A 91 -17.28 41.70 16.51
N GLU A 92 -16.83 42.91 16.13
CA GLU A 92 -15.68 43.11 15.24
C GLU A 92 -14.41 42.35 15.67
N THR A 93 -14.07 42.39 16.96
CA THR A 93 -12.92 41.65 17.50
C THR A 93 -13.08 40.15 17.35
N ARG A 94 -14.30 39.62 17.55
CA ARG A 94 -14.60 38.20 17.40
C ARG A 94 -14.65 37.78 15.94
N ARG A 95 -15.08 38.64 15.01
CA ARG A 95 -15.05 38.39 13.56
C ARG A 95 -13.64 38.14 13.05
N SER A 96 -12.65 38.90 13.49
CA SER A 96 -11.24 38.68 13.09
C SER A 96 -10.72 37.31 13.53
N GLN A 97 -11.05 36.88 14.75
CA GLN A 97 -10.70 35.54 15.25
C GLN A 97 -11.41 34.45 14.44
N ILE A 98 -12.69 34.63 14.16
CA ILE A 98 -13.48 33.71 13.33
C ILE A 98 -12.89 33.61 11.92
N ASP A 99 -12.48 34.73 11.32
CA ASP A 99 -11.88 34.76 9.97
C ASP A 99 -10.54 34.01 9.91
N GLN A 100 -9.73 34.09 10.98
CA GLN A 100 -8.51 33.28 11.13
C GLN A 100 -8.84 31.80 11.24
N SER A 101 -9.82 31.43 12.08
CA SER A 101 -10.27 30.03 12.22
C SER A 101 -10.83 29.47 10.91
N ILE A 102 -11.64 30.24 10.18
CA ILE A 102 -12.16 29.86 8.86
C ILE A 102 -11.02 29.66 7.87
N THR A 103 -10.00 30.53 7.88
CA THR A 103 -8.84 30.41 7.00
C THR A 103 -8.05 29.12 7.27
N ALA A 104 -7.81 28.81 8.55
CA ALA A 104 -7.15 27.57 8.94
C ALA A 104 -7.95 26.33 8.49
N LEU A 105 -9.26 26.32 8.73
CA LEU A 105 -10.13 25.20 8.32
C LEU A 105 -10.21 25.05 6.80
N LYS A 106 -10.15 26.14 6.04
CA LYS A 106 -10.05 26.08 4.56
C LYS A 106 -8.75 25.45 4.12
N ALA A 107 -7.63 25.77 4.78
CA ALA A 107 -6.34 25.14 4.49
C ALA A 107 -6.39 23.62 4.79
N THR A 108 -6.94 23.23 5.95
CA THR A 108 -7.14 21.81 6.29
C THR A 108 -8.02 21.10 5.26
N ARG A 109 -9.11 21.73 4.82
CA ARG A 109 -9.97 21.18 3.76
C ARG A 109 -9.17 20.91 2.47
N ILE A 110 -8.35 21.87 2.03
CA ILE A 110 -7.51 21.73 0.83
C ILE A 110 -6.50 20.59 1.01
N GLU A 111 -5.88 20.48 2.18
CA GLU A 111 -4.94 19.41 2.50
C GLU A 111 -5.59 18.03 2.41
N SER A 112 -6.74 17.83 3.07
CA SER A 112 -7.47 16.56 3.03
C SER A 112 -7.95 16.20 1.61
N VAL A 113 -8.38 17.20 0.82
CA VAL A 113 -8.74 17.01 -0.59
C VAL A 113 -7.53 16.59 -1.43
N ASN A 114 -6.38 17.23 -1.22
CA ASN A 114 -5.15 16.89 -1.93
C ASN A 114 -4.66 15.50 -1.55
N GLU A 115 -4.73 15.14 -0.27
CA GLU A 115 -4.37 13.81 0.21
C GLU A 115 -5.28 12.72 -0.37
N TYR A 116 -6.59 12.96 -0.38
CA TYR A 116 -7.55 12.09 -1.05
C TYR A 116 -7.18 11.90 -2.52
N ASN A 117 -6.96 13.00 -3.26
CA ASN A 117 -6.64 12.97 -4.68
C ASN A 117 -5.29 12.28 -4.97
N ALA A 118 -4.30 12.47 -4.10
CA ALA A 118 -3.00 11.82 -4.22
C ALA A 118 -3.09 10.31 -4.01
N LYS A 119 -3.89 9.85 -3.03
CA LYS A 119 -4.14 8.43 -2.79
C LYS A 119 -5.00 7.81 -3.88
N ALA A 120 -6.01 8.53 -4.39
CA ALA A 120 -6.85 8.11 -5.51
C ALA A 120 -6.07 7.97 -6.83
N ALA A 121 -4.99 8.74 -7.02
CA ALA A 121 -4.13 8.62 -8.19
C ALA A 121 -3.27 7.34 -8.20
N GLN A 122 -3.14 6.64 -7.06
CA GLN A 122 -2.32 5.43 -6.96
C GLN A 122 -2.99 4.25 -7.67
N GLU A 123 -2.30 3.65 -8.65
CA GLU A 123 -2.89 2.65 -9.54
C GLU A 123 -3.43 1.42 -8.82
N HIS A 124 -2.75 0.95 -7.78
CA HIS A 124 -3.16 -0.20 -6.97
C HIS A 124 -4.36 0.08 -6.06
N ARG A 125 -4.74 1.35 -5.86
CA ARG A 125 -5.89 1.77 -5.04
C ARG A 125 -7.14 2.10 -5.86
N LYS A 126 -7.01 2.25 -7.18
CA LYS A 126 -8.14 2.48 -8.11
C LYS A 126 -9.31 1.49 -7.93
N PRO A 127 -9.12 0.19 -7.64
CA PRO A 127 -10.23 -0.75 -7.43
C PRO A 127 -10.97 -0.57 -6.08
N PHE A 128 -10.35 0.13 -5.12
CA PHE A 128 -10.85 0.32 -3.75
C PHE A 128 -11.41 1.71 -3.50
N GLN A 129 -11.47 2.53 -4.54
CA GLN A 129 -12.39 3.65 -4.55
C GLN A 129 -13.80 3.06 -4.51
N ASP A 130 -14.53 3.28 -3.42
CA ASP A 130 -15.91 2.81 -3.31
C ASP A 130 -16.71 3.31 -4.51
N LYS A 131 -17.66 2.50 -4.96
CA LYS A 131 -18.52 2.81 -6.11
C LYS A 131 -19.27 4.14 -5.91
N HIS A 132 -19.39 4.56 -4.65
CA HIS A 132 -20.05 5.77 -4.19
C HIS A 132 -19.09 6.92 -3.85
N LEU A 133 -17.78 6.78 -4.03
CA LEU A 133 -16.82 7.85 -3.76
C LEU A 133 -16.39 8.55 -5.07
N PRO A 134 -16.33 9.89 -5.10
CA PRO A 134 -15.95 10.64 -6.30
C PRO A 134 -14.47 10.41 -6.68
N TYR A 135 -14.21 10.28 -7.99
CA TYR A 135 -12.86 10.03 -8.52
C TYR A 135 -11.84 11.09 -8.09
N ARG A 136 -12.30 12.34 -7.93
CA ARG A 136 -11.53 13.47 -7.38
C ARG A 136 -12.43 14.36 -6.54
N LEU A 137 -11.86 14.89 -5.47
CA LEU A 137 -12.46 15.98 -4.71
C LEU A 137 -11.99 17.32 -5.29
N ASP A 138 -12.93 18.25 -5.45
CA ASP A 138 -12.63 19.61 -5.90
C ASP A 138 -12.26 20.50 -4.70
N ALA A 139 -11.01 20.95 -4.70
CA ALA A 139 -10.49 21.87 -3.70
C ALA A 139 -11.18 23.25 -3.77
N GLY A 140 -11.75 23.61 -4.92
CA GLY A 140 -12.49 24.86 -5.14
C GLY A 140 -13.98 24.79 -4.83
N ALA A 141 -14.56 23.60 -4.61
CA ALA A 141 -15.98 23.47 -4.32
C ALA A 141 -16.32 23.95 -2.90
N ASP A 142 -17.50 24.59 -2.75
CA ASP A 142 -18.00 25.04 -1.43
C ASP A 142 -18.55 23.91 -0.57
N LYS A 143 -18.86 22.76 -1.17
CA LYS A 143 -19.35 21.57 -0.49
C LYS A 143 -18.82 20.32 -1.17
N THR A 144 -18.42 19.35 -0.37
CA THR A 144 -17.97 18.06 -0.84
C THR A 144 -19.06 17.02 -0.58
N THR A 145 -19.46 16.29 -1.62
CA THR A 145 -20.38 15.15 -1.49
C THR A 145 -19.55 13.88 -1.48
N CYS A 146 -19.65 13.11 -0.41
CA CYS A 146 -18.92 11.85 -0.23
C CYS A 146 -19.82 10.64 -0.48
N GLU A 147 -20.78 10.82 -1.39
CA GLU A 147 -21.71 9.83 -1.94
C GLU A 147 -21.91 10.16 -3.44
N ASN A 148 -22.07 9.14 -4.28
CA ASN A 148 -22.74 9.24 -5.59
C ASN A 148 -24.21 8.92 -5.41
#